data_AF-A0A379MPM6-F1
#
_entry.id   AF-A0A379MPM6-F1
#
_cell.length_a   1.000
_cell.length_b   1.000
_cell.length_c   1.000
_cell.angle_alpha   90.00
_cell.angle_beta   90.00
_cell.angle_gamma   90.00
#
_symmetry.space_group_name_H-M   'P 1'
#
loop_
_entity.id
_entity.type
_entity.pdbx_description
1 polymer ?
#
loop_
_entity_poly.entity_id
_entity_poly.type
_entity_poly.pdbx_seq_one_letter_code
_entity_poly.pdbx_strand_id
1 'polypeptide(L)'
;MVALRIAIQDASERRSYERELLETRRRADRERERAQVLAATLQRSLIPPTLSPPRGLTAAAHYHNASRDDVGGDFYDLFPMAEDRWGMFLGDVSGKGAGAAAVTSLTRYTLRAAAVNDRDPVAVLHTLDAVLSHEFHGDDPRFCTVIFGVITAAPDGFDVQLATGGHPPRCCCRWTAPHATSPPPGVRPWG
;
A
#
# COMPACT_ATOMS: atom_id res chain seq x y z
N MET A 1 -30.34 -14.28 75.86
CA MET A 1 -29.44 -13.18 75.45
C MET A 1 -28.91 -13.56 74.07
N VAL A 2 -29.40 -12.93 73.00
CA VAL A 2 -29.08 -13.33 71.61
C VAL A 2 -27.97 -12.40 71.09
N ALA A 3 -26.84 -12.96 70.70
CA ALA A 3 -25.72 -12.21 70.13
C ALA A 3 -25.80 -12.24 68.60
N LEU A 4 -25.99 -11.07 67.98
CA LEU A 4 -25.97 -10.90 66.54
C LEU A 4 -24.53 -10.69 66.07
N ARG A 5 -23.95 -11.69 65.38
CA ARG A 5 -22.60 -11.61 64.81
C ARG A 5 -22.72 -11.20 63.34
N ILE A 6 -22.55 -9.91 63.05
CA ILE A 6 -22.55 -9.39 61.67
C ILE A 6 -21.14 -9.54 61.09
N ALA A 7 -20.99 -10.36 60.06
CA ALA A 7 -19.75 -10.51 59.31
C ALA A 7 -19.64 -9.38 58.27
N ILE A 8 -18.82 -8.37 58.56
CA ILE A 8 -18.38 -7.37 57.59
C ILE A 8 -17.08 -7.87 56.98
N GLN A 9 -17.17 -8.89 56.13
CA GLN A 9 -16.08 -9.27 55.23
C GLN A 9 -16.64 -9.29 53.81
N ASP A 10 -15.88 -8.68 52.90
CA ASP A 10 -16.04 -8.76 51.44
C ASP A 10 -17.00 -7.77 50.73
N ALA A 11 -17.07 -6.51 51.19
CA ALA A 11 -17.59 -5.42 50.34
C ALA A 11 -16.47 -4.55 49.74
N SER A 12 -15.34 -4.41 50.45
CA SER A 12 -14.22 -3.57 50.03
C SER A 12 -13.32 -4.26 49.00
N GLU A 13 -13.05 -5.56 49.16
CA GLU A 13 -12.23 -6.34 48.23
C GLU A 13 -12.91 -6.42 46.85
N ARG A 14 -14.20 -6.78 46.82
CA ARG A 14 -15.00 -6.76 45.59
C ARG A 14 -15.04 -5.40 44.90
N ARG A 15 -15.20 -4.30 45.64
CA ARG A 15 -15.17 -2.93 45.06
C ARG A 15 -13.79 -2.53 44.55
N SER A 16 -12.71 -2.97 45.20
CA SER A 16 -11.35 -2.71 44.73
C SER A 16 -11.06 -3.46 43.43
N TYR A 17 -11.48 -4.72 43.36
CA TYR A 17 -11.34 -5.56 42.17
C TYR A 17 -12.16 -5.02 41.00
N GLU A 18 -13.41 -4.58 41.25
CA GLU A 18 -14.27 -3.96 40.24
C GLU A 18 -13.67 -2.66 39.68
N ARG A 19 -13.04 -1.84 40.53
CA ARG A 19 -12.36 -0.61 40.08
C ARG A 19 -11.13 -0.92 39.24
N GLU A 20 -10.30 -1.86 39.66
CA GLU A 20 -9.09 -2.26 38.93
C GLU A 20 -9.45 -2.85 37.55
N LEU A 21 -10.53 -3.65 37.48
CA LEU A 21 -11.04 -4.20 36.23
C LEU A 21 -11.56 -3.09 35.30
N LEU A 22 -12.30 -2.11 35.83
CA LEU A 22 -12.79 -0.95 35.08
C LEU A 22 -11.64 -0.07 34.56
N GLU A 23 -10.59 0.12 35.35
CA GLU A 23 -9.41 0.89 34.96
C GLU A 23 -8.62 0.20 33.85
N THR A 24 -8.41 -1.12 33.98
CA THR A 24 -7.76 -1.94 32.95
C THR A 24 -8.57 -1.90 31.65
N ARG A 25 -9.89 -2.08 31.73
CA ARG A 25 -10.78 -1.99 30.57
C ARG A 25 -10.72 -0.61 29.92
N ARG A 26 -10.83 0.46 30.69
CA ARG A 26 -10.74 1.84 30.17
C ARG A 26 -9.39 2.12 29.53
N ARG A 27 -8.30 1.56 30.06
CA ARG A 27 -6.98 1.69 29.47
C ARG A 27 -6.91 0.97 28.12
N ALA A 28 -7.38 -0.28 28.05
CA ALA A 28 -7.46 -1.04 26.81
C ALA A 28 -8.34 -0.33 25.77
N ASP A 29 -9.50 0.21 26.18
CA ASP A 29 -10.41 0.95 25.29
C ASP A 29 -9.73 2.21 24.73
N ARG A 30 -9.02 2.98 25.55
CA ARG A 30 -8.26 4.15 25.09
C ARG A 30 -7.09 3.80 24.18
N GLU A 31 -6.36 2.73 24.48
CA GLU A 31 -5.26 2.25 23.63
C GLU A 31 -5.80 1.79 22.27
N ARG A 32 -6.93 1.09 22.27
CA ARG A 32 -7.63 0.68 21.05
C ARG A 32 -8.13 1.86 20.22
N GLU A 33 -8.74 2.86 20.86
CA GLU A 33 -9.21 4.08 20.18
C GLU A 33 -8.05 4.86 19.57
N ARG A 34 -6.94 5.02 20.30
CA ARG A 34 -5.72 5.65 19.77
C ARG A 34 -5.15 4.90 18.58
N ALA A 35 -5.06 3.58 18.65
CA ALA A 35 -4.59 2.75 17.55
C ALA A 35 -5.51 2.85 16.33
N GLN A 36 -6.82 2.92 16.52
CA GLN A 36 -7.80 3.12 15.45
C GLN A 36 -7.64 4.49 14.78
N VAL A 37 -7.45 5.57 15.54
CA VAL A 37 -7.23 6.92 14.99
C VAL A 37 -5.91 6.97 14.19
N LEU A 38 -4.85 6.36 14.70
CA LEU A 38 -3.56 6.30 14.01
C LEU A 38 -3.66 5.50 12.71
N ALA A 39 -4.29 4.32 12.77
CA ALA A 39 -4.56 3.51 11.60
C ALA A 39 -5.38 4.32 10.57
N ALA A 40 -6.51 4.90 10.96
CA ALA A 40 -7.36 5.70 10.07
C ALA A 40 -6.60 6.87 9.41
N THR A 41 -5.68 7.51 10.14
CA THR A 41 -4.81 8.57 9.60
C THR A 41 -3.86 8.03 8.52
N LEU A 42 -3.17 6.92 8.80
CA LEU A 42 -2.29 6.25 7.84
C LEU A 42 -3.08 5.76 6.61
N GLN A 43 -4.26 5.21 6.84
CA GLN A 43 -5.17 4.76 5.78
C GLN A 43 -5.63 5.93 4.89
N ARG A 44 -5.84 7.13 5.45
CA ARG A 44 -6.16 8.34 4.67
C ARG A 44 -5.00 8.87 3.83
N SER A 45 -3.75 8.71 4.27
CA SER A 45 -2.59 9.04 3.41
C SER A 45 -2.42 8.09 2.23
N LEU A 46 -3.10 6.94 2.23
CA LEU A 46 -3.09 5.96 1.15
C LEU A 46 -4.16 6.22 0.09
N ILE A 47 -4.88 7.35 0.15
CA ILE A 47 -5.77 7.77 -0.94
C ILE A 47 -4.96 7.71 -2.24
N PRO A 48 -5.43 6.96 -3.26
CA PRO A 48 -4.71 6.83 -4.51
C PRO A 48 -4.47 8.22 -5.11
N PRO A 49 -3.25 8.50 -5.57
CA PRO A 49 -2.89 9.82 -6.09
C PRO A 49 -3.67 10.10 -7.38
N THR A 50 -3.95 11.38 -7.63
CA THR A 50 -4.39 11.82 -8.95
C THR A 50 -3.31 11.47 -9.96
N LEU A 51 -3.63 10.60 -10.92
CA LEU A 51 -2.71 10.22 -11.99
C LEU A 51 -2.29 11.47 -12.76
N SER A 52 -1.00 11.61 -13.01
CA SER A 52 -0.42 12.75 -13.74
C SER A 52 0.22 12.28 -15.05
N PRO A 53 -0.59 11.91 -16.06
CA PRO A 53 -0.06 11.41 -17.32
C PRO A 53 0.62 12.52 -18.15
N PRO A 54 1.57 12.16 -19.04
CA PRO A 54 2.07 13.08 -20.06
C PRO A 54 0.96 13.59 -20.98
N ARG A 55 1.19 14.76 -21.60
CA ARG A 55 0.33 15.24 -22.69
C ARG A 55 0.30 14.20 -23.81
N GLY A 56 -0.90 13.84 -24.28
CA GLY A 56 -1.09 12.81 -25.30
C GLY A 56 -1.30 11.39 -24.75
N LEU A 57 -1.17 11.19 -23.42
CA LEU A 57 -1.51 9.93 -22.76
C LEU A 57 -2.73 10.12 -21.86
N THR A 58 -3.68 9.20 -21.95
CA THR A 58 -4.84 9.16 -21.05
C THR A 58 -4.63 8.08 -20.01
N ALA A 59 -4.76 8.43 -18.74
CA ALA A 59 -4.66 7.48 -17.64
C ALA A 59 -5.97 7.48 -16.84
N ALA A 60 -6.47 6.29 -16.53
CA ALA A 60 -7.64 6.08 -15.70
C ALA A 60 -7.34 4.96 -14.70
N ALA A 61 -7.82 5.09 -13.48
CA ALA A 61 -7.74 4.05 -12.49
C ALA A 61 -9.06 3.93 -11.73
N HIS A 62 -9.42 2.68 -11.42
CA HIS A 62 -10.57 2.35 -10.61
C HIS A 62 -10.09 1.54 -9.41
N TYR A 63 -10.21 2.14 -8.24
CA TYR A 63 -9.82 1.53 -6.98
C TYR A 63 -11.09 1.05 -6.24
N HIS A 64 -11.16 -0.24 -5.92
CA HIS A 64 -12.32 -0.82 -5.22
C HIS A 64 -11.89 -1.46 -3.91
N ASN A 65 -12.27 -0.84 -2.78
CA ASN A 65 -12.08 -1.43 -1.46
C ASN A 65 -13.27 -2.32 -1.09
N ALA A 66 -12.99 -3.49 -0.50
CA ALA A 66 -14.02 -4.38 0.04
C ALA A 66 -14.79 -3.77 1.23
N SER A 67 -14.16 -2.87 2.01
CA SER A 67 -14.81 -2.13 3.09
C SER A 67 -14.08 -0.79 3.37
N ARG A 68 -14.71 0.12 4.14
CA ARG A 68 -14.08 1.41 4.52
C ARG A 68 -12.88 1.25 5.47
N ASP A 69 -12.84 0.16 6.22
CA ASP A 69 -11.81 -0.12 7.22
C ASP A 69 -10.71 -1.06 6.69
N ASP A 70 -10.97 -1.73 5.56
CA ASP A 70 -9.98 -2.48 4.82
C ASP A 70 -9.19 -1.51 3.93
N VAL A 71 -7.96 -1.18 4.36
CA VAL A 71 -6.96 -0.76 3.40
C VAL A 71 -6.55 -1.97 2.59
N GLY A 72 -6.90 -1.91 1.30
CA GLY A 72 -6.47 -2.87 0.30
C GLY A 72 -4.96 -2.90 0.19
N GLY A 73 -4.43 -4.09 -0.09
CA GLY A 73 -3.02 -4.26 -0.44
C GLY A 73 -2.68 -3.59 -1.77
N ASP A 74 -3.67 -3.42 -2.65
CA ASP A 74 -3.52 -2.82 -3.97
C ASP A 74 -3.15 -1.33 -3.91
N PHE A 75 -2.20 -0.91 -4.73
CA PHE A 75 -1.84 0.50 -4.90
C PHE A 75 -1.33 0.77 -6.32
N TYR A 76 -1.49 2.00 -6.76
CA TYR A 76 -0.97 2.44 -8.05
C TYR A 76 -0.53 3.91 -7.99
N ASP A 77 0.28 4.30 -8.96
CA ASP A 77 0.71 5.69 -9.14
C ASP A 77 1.16 5.93 -10.58
N LEU A 78 1.03 7.18 -11.03
CA LEU A 78 1.58 7.69 -12.28
C LEU A 78 2.02 9.13 -12.03
N PHE A 79 3.33 9.36 -12.05
CA PHE A 79 3.92 10.60 -11.59
C PHE A 79 5.06 11.08 -12.49
N PRO A 80 5.24 12.40 -12.66
CA PRO A 80 6.37 12.93 -13.41
C PRO A 80 7.69 12.71 -12.65
N MET A 81 8.74 12.38 -13.38
CA MET A 81 10.12 12.28 -12.88
C MET A 81 11.04 13.33 -13.50
N ALA A 82 10.78 13.69 -14.76
CA ALA A 82 11.43 14.77 -15.51
C ALA A 82 10.46 15.33 -16.57
N GLU A 83 10.88 16.28 -17.39
CA GLU A 83 10.04 16.93 -18.41
C GLU A 83 9.48 15.93 -19.45
N ASP A 84 10.26 14.92 -19.80
CA ASP A 84 9.98 13.92 -20.84
C ASP A 84 9.82 12.49 -20.28
N ARG A 85 9.69 12.37 -18.95
CA ARG A 85 9.76 11.06 -18.28
C ARG A 85 8.81 10.94 -17.08
N TRP A 86 8.08 9.83 -17.03
CA TRP A 86 7.10 9.50 -16.01
C TRP A 86 7.36 8.12 -15.41
N GLY A 87 7.17 8.00 -14.10
CA GLY A 87 7.17 6.74 -13.38
C GLY A 87 5.75 6.25 -13.20
N MET A 88 5.55 4.95 -13.33
CA MET A 88 4.28 4.30 -12.98
C MET A 88 4.53 3.05 -12.16
N PHE A 89 3.59 2.70 -11.30
CA PHE A 89 3.56 1.38 -10.69
C PHE A 89 2.14 0.94 -10.38
N LEU A 90 2.01 -0.38 -10.28
CA LEU A 90 0.85 -1.09 -9.76
C LEU A 90 1.38 -2.21 -8.88
N GLY A 91 0.85 -2.36 -7.68
CA GLY A 91 1.25 -3.45 -6.80
C GLY A 91 0.16 -3.85 -5.83
N ASP A 92 0.39 -4.98 -5.17
CA ASP A 92 -0.46 -5.56 -4.13
C ASP A 92 0.41 -6.01 -2.95
N VAL A 93 0.02 -5.62 -1.75
CA VAL A 93 0.68 -5.96 -0.48
C VAL A 93 -0.04 -7.14 0.18
N SER A 94 0.74 -8.11 0.67
CA SER A 94 0.21 -9.22 1.44
C SER A 94 -0.49 -8.75 2.73
N GLY A 95 -1.73 -9.17 2.92
CA GLY A 95 -2.48 -8.94 4.15
C GLY A 95 -3.42 -7.74 4.08
N LYS A 96 -3.87 -7.25 5.24
CA LYS A 96 -4.84 -6.14 5.34
C LYS A 96 -4.65 -5.33 6.62
N GLY A 97 -5.30 -4.17 6.67
CA GLY A 97 -5.32 -3.29 7.85
C GLY A 97 -4.03 -2.48 8.02
N ALA A 98 -3.75 -2.04 9.25
CA ALA A 98 -2.70 -1.06 9.53
C ALA A 98 -1.28 -1.51 9.13
N GLY A 99 -0.96 -2.80 9.27
CA GLY A 99 0.34 -3.33 8.85
C GLY A 99 0.52 -3.30 7.33
N ALA A 100 -0.52 -3.68 6.57
CA ALA A 100 -0.48 -3.59 5.10
C ALA A 100 -0.39 -2.13 4.65
N ALA A 101 -1.14 -1.24 5.30
CA ALA A 101 -1.07 0.20 5.05
C ALA A 101 0.34 0.79 5.22
N ALA A 102 1.09 0.33 6.22
CA ALA A 102 2.47 0.75 6.44
C ALA A 102 3.39 0.29 5.29
N VAL A 103 3.29 -0.99 4.88
CA VAL A 103 4.06 -1.54 3.75
C VAL A 103 3.71 -0.81 2.45
N THR A 104 2.44 -0.55 2.17
CA THR A 104 2.00 0.20 0.99
C THR A 104 2.62 1.60 0.96
N SER A 105 2.60 2.31 2.10
CA SER A 105 3.18 3.65 2.21
C SER A 105 4.69 3.62 1.95
N LEU A 106 5.41 2.72 2.62
CA LEU A 106 6.85 2.56 2.45
C LEU A 106 7.20 2.22 1.00
N THR A 107 6.44 1.31 0.38
CA THR A 107 6.64 0.90 -1.00
C THR A 107 6.46 2.07 -1.97
N ARG A 108 5.36 2.82 -1.86
CA ARG A 108 5.07 3.97 -2.74
C ARG A 108 6.17 5.03 -2.70
N TYR A 109 6.61 5.42 -1.51
CA TYR A 109 7.61 6.47 -1.37
C TYR A 109 9.02 5.98 -1.71
N THR A 110 9.35 4.73 -1.42
CA THR A 110 10.62 4.11 -1.86
C THR A 110 10.70 4.06 -3.38
N LEU A 111 9.66 3.61 -4.08
CA LEU A 111 9.61 3.59 -5.54
C LEU A 111 9.77 4.99 -6.13
N ARG A 112 9.04 5.99 -5.60
CA ARG A 112 9.16 7.39 -6.06
C ARG A 112 10.57 7.92 -5.86
N ALA A 113 11.18 7.69 -4.70
CA ALA A 113 12.52 8.20 -4.39
C ALA A 113 13.59 7.49 -5.23
N ALA A 114 13.53 6.17 -5.36
CA ALA A 114 14.47 5.39 -6.15
C ALA A 114 14.42 5.77 -7.64
N ALA A 115 13.21 5.98 -8.18
CA ALA A 115 13.01 6.34 -9.59
C ALA A 115 13.51 7.75 -9.97
N VAL A 116 13.71 8.64 -8.99
CA VAL A 116 14.39 9.93 -9.24
C VAL A 116 15.88 9.71 -9.54
N ASN A 117 16.50 8.75 -8.86
CA ASN A 117 17.94 8.52 -8.92
C ASN A 117 18.35 7.53 -10.00
N ASP A 118 17.53 6.50 -10.24
CA ASP A 118 17.83 5.45 -11.22
C ASP A 118 16.84 5.46 -12.38
N ARG A 119 17.36 5.23 -13.59
CA ARG A 119 16.56 5.12 -14.81
C ARG A 119 16.16 3.68 -15.09
N ASP A 120 16.90 2.71 -14.57
CA ASP A 120 16.64 1.30 -14.78
C ASP A 120 15.51 0.84 -13.83
N PRO A 121 14.35 0.43 -14.37
CA PRO A 121 13.25 -0.06 -13.55
C PRO A 121 13.63 -1.29 -12.70
N VAL A 122 14.62 -2.09 -13.12
CA VAL A 122 15.11 -3.25 -12.34
C VAL A 122 15.88 -2.78 -11.11
N ALA A 123 16.75 -1.77 -11.24
CA ALA A 123 17.49 -1.20 -10.12
C ALA A 123 16.57 -0.52 -9.09
N VAL A 124 15.49 0.13 -9.56
CA VAL A 124 14.44 0.67 -8.70
C VAL A 124 13.78 -0.44 -7.87
N LEU A 125 13.44 -1.57 -8.48
CA LEU A 125 12.86 -2.71 -7.77
C LEU A 125 13.84 -3.37 -6.81
N HIS A 126 15.14 -3.44 -7.12
CA HIS A 126 16.14 -3.92 -6.18
C HIS A 126 16.28 -3.03 -4.95
N THR A 127 16.16 -1.71 -5.13
CA THR A 127 16.13 -0.76 -4.00
C THR A 127 14.92 -1.02 -3.11
N LEU A 128 13.74 -1.24 -3.72
CA LEU A 128 12.54 -1.58 -2.97
C LEU A 128 12.70 -2.90 -2.20
N ASP A 129 13.20 -3.95 -2.86
CA ASP A 129 13.41 -5.27 -2.27
C ASP A 129 14.35 -5.21 -1.05
N ALA A 130 15.45 -4.46 -1.16
CA ALA A 130 16.39 -4.26 -0.06
C ALA A 130 15.74 -3.54 1.14
N VAL A 131 14.94 -2.51 0.89
CA VAL A 131 14.22 -1.77 1.95
C VAL A 131 13.19 -2.66 2.64
N LEU A 132 12.36 -3.38 1.88
CA LEU A 132 11.33 -4.26 2.44
C LEU A 132 11.94 -5.45 3.20
N SER A 133 13.01 -6.05 2.66
CA SER A 133 13.74 -7.13 3.31
C SER A 133 14.39 -6.69 4.62
N HIS A 134 14.81 -5.42 4.71
CA HIS A 134 15.36 -4.87 5.95
C HIS A 134 14.27 -4.54 6.97
N GLU A 135 13.16 -3.94 6.56
CA GLU A 135 12.13 -3.48 7.51
C GLU A 135 11.23 -4.62 8.03
N PHE A 136 10.95 -5.62 7.18
CA PHE A 136 9.97 -6.68 7.49
C PHE A 136 10.61 -8.06 7.68
N HIS A 137 11.84 -8.12 8.20
CA HIS A 137 12.47 -9.37 8.61
C HIS A 137 11.93 -9.85 9.97
N GLY A 138 11.54 -11.12 10.11
CA GLY A 138 11.18 -11.73 11.41
C GLY A 138 9.86 -12.50 11.43
N ASP A 139 9.15 -12.46 12.56
CA ASP A 139 8.00 -13.32 12.88
C ASP A 139 6.70 -13.03 12.11
N ASP A 140 6.60 -11.86 11.45
CA ASP A 140 5.47 -11.48 10.56
C ASP A 140 6.01 -10.96 9.21
N PRO A 141 6.56 -11.85 8.35
CA PRO A 141 7.13 -11.44 7.08
C PRO A 141 6.01 -10.93 6.15
N ARG A 142 6.19 -9.70 5.66
CA ARG A 142 5.28 -9.05 4.72
C ARG A 142 5.98 -8.87 3.39
N PHE A 143 5.28 -9.15 2.31
CA PHE A 143 5.78 -9.00 0.96
C PHE A 143 4.79 -8.25 0.09
N CYS A 144 5.29 -7.78 -1.05
CA CYS A 144 4.51 -7.02 -2.01
C CYS A 144 4.83 -7.52 -3.41
N THR A 145 3.81 -7.63 -4.25
CA THR A 145 3.99 -7.80 -5.70
C THR A 145 3.88 -6.44 -6.38
N VAL A 146 4.79 -6.13 -7.29
CA VAL A 146 4.85 -4.83 -7.97
C VAL A 146 5.19 -4.99 -9.44
N ILE A 147 4.53 -4.21 -10.28
CA ILE A 147 4.98 -3.83 -11.62
C ILE A 147 5.42 -2.37 -11.53
N PHE A 148 6.65 -2.09 -11.91
CA PHE A 148 7.17 -0.74 -12.02
C PHE A 148 7.51 -0.44 -13.48
N GLY A 149 7.21 0.78 -13.91
CA GLY A 149 7.40 1.20 -15.29
C GLY A 149 7.94 2.61 -15.42
N VAL A 150 8.74 2.81 -16.46
CA VAL A 150 9.22 4.13 -16.89
C VAL A 150 8.67 4.40 -18.28
N ILE A 151 8.00 5.54 -18.41
CA ILE A 151 7.46 6.06 -19.67
C ILE A 151 8.34 7.23 -20.09
N THR A 152 8.86 7.19 -21.32
CA THR A 152 9.68 8.25 -21.91
C THR A 152 9.05 8.73 -23.20
N ALA A 153 8.98 10.05 -23.40
CA ALA A 153 8.49 10.62 -24.64
C ALA A 153 9.42 10.29 -25.81
N ALA A 154 8.86 9.86 -26.93
CA ALA A 154 9.56 9.58 -28.18
C ALA A 154 8.93 10.42 -29.32
N PRO A 155 9.63 10.63 -30.45
CA PRO A 155 9.13 11.48 -31.54
C PRO A 155 7.73 11.12 -32.04
N ASP A 156 7.41 9.82 -32.09
CA ASP A 156 6.14 9.29 -32.59
C ASP A 156 5.24 8.70 -31.49
N GLY A 157 5.52 8.98 -30.21
CA GLY A 157 4.72 8.47 -29.10
C GLY A 157 5.47 8.34 -27.77
N PHE A 158 5.42 7.16 -27.18
CA PHE A 158 6.03 6.87 -25.87
C PHE A 158 6.74 5.52 -25.89
N ASP A 159 7.95 5.50 -25.35
CA ASP A 159 8.66 4.27 -25.00
C ASP A 159 8.33 3.89 -23.56
N VAL A 160 8.08 2.60 -23.33
CA VAL A 160 7.72 2.09 -22.00
C VAL A 160 8.63 0.92 -21.64
N GLN A 161 9.37 1.07 -20.54
CA GLN A 161 10.16 0.01 -19.91
C GLN A 161 9.43 -0.48 -18.67
N LEU A 162 9.30 -1.79 -18.51
CA LEU A 162 8.62 -2.41 -17.37
C LEU A 162 9.55 -3.42 -16.68
N ALA A 163 9.49 -3.45 -15.36
CA ALA A 163 10.06 -4.50 -14.53
C ALA A 163 9.00 -5.01 -13.54
N THR A 164 9.11 -6.28 -13.16
CA THR A 164 8.15 -6.94 -12.26
C THR A 164 8.87 -7.56 -11.07
N GLY A 165 8.40 -7.29 -9.86
CA GLY A 165 8.79 -7.99 -8.63
C GLY A 165 7.62 -8.82 -8.13
N GLY A 166 7.64 -10.14 -8.31
CA GLY A 166 6.63 -11.06 -7.79
C GLY A 166 5.22 -10.99 -8.42
N HIS A 167 4.91 -9.99 -9.24
CA HIS A 167 3.59 -9.87 -9.86
C HIS A 167 3.42 -10.84 -11.06
N PRO A 168 2.41 -11.73 -11.08
CA PRO A 168 2.17 -12.59 -12.23
C PRO A 168 1.75 -11.76 -13.45
N PRO A 169 2.20 -12.09 -14.68
CA PRO A 169 2.02 -11.22 -15.84
C PRO A 169 0.53 -11.10 -16.21
N ARG A 170 -0.05 -9.92 -15.99
CA ARG A 170 -1.31 -9.48 -16.61
C ARG A 170 -1.23 -8.00 -17.03
N CYS A 171 -0.14 -7.62 -17.72
CA CYS A 171 -0.15 -6.39 -18.50
C CYS A 171 -0.76 -6.68 -19.87
N CYS A 172 -2.03 -6.32 -20.06
CA CYS A 172 -2.70 -6.41 -21.36
C CYS A 172 -2.46 -5.12 -22.15
N CYS A 173 -1.48 -5.10 -23.04
CA CYS A 173 -1.34 -4.01 -24.01
C CYS A 173 -2.29 -4.29 -25.19
N ARG A 174 -3.39 -3.53 -25.29
CA ARG A 174 -4.21 -3.51 -26.51
C ARG A 174 -3.71 -2.38 -27.41
N TRP A 175 -3.15 -2.75 -28.55
CA TRP A 175 -2.78 -1.81 -29.59
C TRP A 175 -3.97 -1.62 -30.54
N THR A 176 -4.48 -0.39 -30.63
CA THR A 176 -5.47 0.02 -31.63
C THR A 176 -4.85 1.14 -32.46
N ALA A 177 -4.28 0.83 -33.61
CA ALA A 177 -3.90 1.89 -34.54
C ALA A 177 -5.11 2.36 -35.36
N PRO A 178 -5.20 3.66 -35.66
CA PRO A 178 -6.10 4.17 -36.69
C PRO A 178 -5.73 3.60 -38.07
N HIS A 179 -4.43 3.42 -38.36
CA HIS A 179 -3.90 2.96 -39.65
C HIS A 179 -2.80 1.91 -39.38
N ALA A 180 -2.96 0.70 -39.93
CA ALA A 180 -2.14 -0.45 -39.59
C ALA A 180 -0.67 -0.31 -40.03
N THR A 181 0.21 0.00 -39.08
CA THR A 181 1.65 -0.27 -39.16
C THR A 181 2.02 -1.27 -38.06
N SER A 182 2.89 -2.22 -38.36
CA SER A 182 3.27 -3.33 -37.48
C SER A 182 3.57 -2.92 -36.02
N PRO A 183 3.24 -3.77 -35.02
CA PRO A 183 3.51 -3.47 -33.62
C PRO A 183 5.02 -3.28 -33.36
N PRO A 184 5.39 -2.41 -32.40
CA PRO A 184 6.78 -2.24 -32.01
C PRO A 184 7.39 -3.56 -31.49
N PRO A 185 8.71 -3.77 -31.65
CA PRO A 185 9.37 -4.99 -31.21
C PRO A 185 9.12 -5.23 -29.72
N GLY A 186 8.56 -6.41 -29.39
CA GLY A 186 8.20 -6.80 -28.01
C GLY A 186 6.69 -6.95 -27.75
N VAL A 187 5.83 -6.41 -28.61
CA VAL A 187 4.37 -6.54 -28.49
C VAL A 187 3.86 -7.61 -29.44
N ARG A 188 3.42 -8.76 -28.92
CA ARG A 188 2.74 -9.79 -29.74
C ARG A 188 1.23 -9.49 -29.78
N PRO A 189 0.64 -9.21 -30.96
CA PRO A 189 -0.80 -9.16 -31.11
C PRO A 189 -1.37 -10.58 -30.96
N TRP A 190 -2.45 -10.71 -30.21
CA TRP A 190 -3.20 -11.95 -30.13
C TRP A 190 -4.04 -12.14 -31.40
N GLY A 191 -3.97 -13.35 -31.97
CA GLY A 191 -4.98 -13.89 -32.87
C GLY A 191 -6.13 -14.51 -32.09
#